data_AF-A0A358AD03-F1
#
_entry.id   AF-A0A358AD03-F1
#
_cell.length_a   1.000
_cell.length_b   1.000
_cell.length_c   1.000
_cell.angle_alpha   90.00
_cell.angle_beta   90.00
_cell.angle_gamma   90.00
#
_symmetry.space_group_name_H-M   'P 1'
#
loop_
_entity.id
_entity.type
_entity.pdbx_description
1 polymer ?
#
loop_
_entity_poly.entity_id
_entity_poly.type
_entity_poly.pdbx_seq_one_letter_code
_entity_poly.pdbx_strand_id
1 'polypeptide(L)'
;MNWFWIAIIGYFLSGLVLVLDKFILTKSVGKPIVYAFYSTIFMLAVFLAAPFGASLLHGLDWLWAVVSGFGFGFGLWFMFIAVKKGEASHINPFLGGIITILVFLLSNYFLQEK
;
A
#
# COMPACT_ATOMS: atom_id res chain seq x y z
N MET A 1 17.75 -7.33 -18.28
CA MET A 1 18.07 -5.89 -18.36
C MET A 1 16.82 -4.98 -18.48
N ASN A 2 15.67 -5.43 -19.00
CA ASN A 2 14.42 -4.61 -19.03
C ASN A 2 13.87 -4.24 -17.64
N TRP A 3 14.08 -5.09 -16.63
CA TRP A 3 13.61 -4.86 -15.27
C TRP A 3 14.14 -3.57 -14.62
N PHE A 4 15.36 -3.16 -14.96
CA PHE A 4 15.94 -1.93 -14.42
C PHE A 4 15.16 -0.69 -14.88
N TRP A 5 14.81 -0.62 -16.17
CA TRP A 5 14.02 0.49 -16.73
C TRP A 5 12.58 0.49 -16.19
N ILE A 6 11.98 -0.69 -16.07
CA ILE A 6 10.64 -0.84 -15.47
C ILE A 6 10.66 -0.32 -14.02
N ALA A 7 11.70 -0.66 -13.24
CA ALA A 7 11.84 -0.17 -11.87
C ALA A 7 11.98 1.36 -11.82
N ILE A 8 12.83 1.96 -12.66
CA ILE A 8 12.98 3.44 -12.71
C ILE A 8 11.65 4.12 -12.98
N ILE A 9 10.90 3.64 -13.99
CA ILE A 9 9.59 4.20 -14.33
C ILE A 9 8.62 4.00 -13.16
N GLY A 10 8.61 2.83 -12.53
CA GLY A 10 7.78 2.54 -11.36
C GLY A 10 8.06 3.48 -10.18
N TYR A 11 9.32 3.74 -9.86
CA TYR A 11 9.71 4.68 -8.80
C TYR A 11 9.34 6.12 -9.15
N PHE A 12 9.53 6.52 -10.41
CA PHE A 12 9.11 7.85 -10.88
C PHE A 12 7.59 8.05 -10.75
N LEU A 13 6.80 7.08 -11.24
CA LEU A 13 5.35 7.09 -11.12
C LEU A 13 4.90 7.08 -9.65
N SER A 14 5.58 6.31 -8.80
CA SER A 14 5.32 6.29 -7.36
C SER A 14 5.54 7.69 -6.77
N GLY A 15 6.63 8.38 -7.13
CA GLY A 15 6.88 9.76 -6.71
C GLY A 15 5.76 10.73 -7.13
N LEU A 16 5.23 10.60 -8.36
CA LEU A 16 4.07 11.39 -8.80
C LEU A 16 2.83 11.11 -7.96
N VAL A 17 2.55 9.85 -7.65
CA VAL A 17 1.41 9.46 -6.79
C VAL A 17 1.52 10.13 -5.41
N LEU A 18 2.72 10.19 -4.81
CA LEU A 18 2.89 10.83 -3.50
C LEU A 18 2.53 12.33 -3.52
N VAL A 19 2.85 13.03 -4.61
CA VAL A 19 2.49 14.45 -4.79
C VAL A 19 0.98 14.59 -5.03
N LEU A 20 0.40 13.72 -5.87
CA LEU A 20 -1.02 13.72 -6.17
C LEU A 20 -1.88 13.41 -4.94
N ASP A 21 -1.47 12.45 -4.11
CA ASP A 21 -2.16 12.11 -2.86
C ASP A 21 -2.27 13.33 -1.95
N LYS A 22 -1.18 14.09 -1.80
CA LYS A 22 -1.19 15.33 -1.02
C LYS A 22 -2.12 16.37 -1.63
N PHE A 23 -2.09 16.55 -2.95
CA PHE A 23 -2.95 17.50 -3.64
C PHE A 23 -4.42 17.12 -3.49
N ILE A 24 -4.78 15.85 -3.73
CA ILE A 24 -6.16 15.35 -3.61
C ILE A 24 -6.67 15.52 -2.19
N LEU A 25 -5.89 15.13 -1.18
CA LEU A 25 -6.29 15.20 0.23
C LEU A 25 -6.43 16.64 0.76
N THR A 26 -5.78 17.61 0.12
CA THR A 26 -5.83 19.03 0.54
C THR A 26 -6.80 19.87 -0.29
N LYS A 27 -7.02 19.55 -1.57
CA LYS A 27 -7.80 20.37 -2.50
C LYS A 27 -9.11 19.74 -2.97
N SER A 28 -9.23 18.42 -3.00
CA SER A 28 -10.39 17.72 -3.57
C SER A 28 -11.15 16.92 -2.52
N VAL A 29 -10.52 15.88 -1.96
CA VAL A 29 -11.14 14.96 -1.00
C VAL A 29 -10.66 15.27 0.41
N GLY A 30 -11.40 16.14 1.10
CA GLY A 30 -11.04 16.55 2.46
C GLY A 30 -11.15 15.45 3.53
N LYS A 31 -11.79 14.31 3.27
CA LYS A 31 -11.93 13.21 4.23
C LYS A 31 -10.99 12.05 3.86
N PRO A 32 -9.91 11.78 4.63
CA PRO A 32 -8.95 10.72 4.32
C PRO A 32 -9.56 9.32 4.16
N ILE A 33 -10.59 9.00 4.94
CA ILE A 33 -11.27 7.70 4.87
C ILE A 33 -12.00 7.49 3.54
N VAL A 34 -12.57 8.56 2.97
CA VAL A 34 -13.24 8.52 1.67
C VAL A 34 -12.21 8.28 0.58
N TYR A 35 -11.07 8.96 0.66
CA TYR A 35 -9.98 8.74 -0.29
C TYR A 35 -9.41 7.32 -0.18
N ALA A 36 -9.17 6.81 1.02
CA ALA A 36 -8.75 5.41 1.26
C ALA A 36 -9.71 4.40 0.61
N PHE A 37 -11.02 4.59 0.79
CA PHE A 37 -12.03 3.76 0.16
C PHE A 37 -11.88 3.76 -1.37
N TYR A 38 -11.87 4.92 -2.01
CA TYR A 38 -11.73 5.02 -3.47
C TYR A 38 -10.41 4.45 -3.99
N SER A 39 -9.29 4.66 -3.27
CA SER A 39 -7.99 4.08 -3.63
C SER A 39 -8.02 2.55 -3.61
N THR A 40 -8.75 1.94 -2.67
CA THR A 40 -8.86 0.47 -2.57
C THR A 40 -9.81 -0.16 -3.59
N ILE A 41 -10.70 0.60 -4.24
CA ILE A 41 -11.61 0.06 -5.27
C ILE A 41 -10.82 -0.57 -6.43
N PHE A 42 -9.68 0.01 -6.80
CA PHE A 42 -8.83 -0.54 -7.86
C PHE A 42 -8.27 -1.92 -7.52
N MET A 43 -8.24 -2.32 -6.24
CA MET A 43 -7.85 -3.68 -5.87
C MET A 43 -8.84 -4.73 -6.36
N LEU A 44 -10.09 -4.37 -6.63
CA LEU A 44 -11.08 -5.28 -7.24
C LEU A 44 -10.68 -5.71 -8.65
N ALA A 45 -9.75 -5.00 -9.31
CA ALA A 45 -9.19 -5.45 -10.58
C ALA A 45 -8.47 -6.81 -10.45
N VAL A 46 -8.15 -7.27 -9.23
CA VAL A 46 -7.63 -8.63 -8.98
C VAL A 46 -8.58 -9.72 -9.50
N PHE A 47 -9.89 -9.48 -9.56
CA PHE A 47 -10.84 -10.44 -10.14
C PHE A 47 -10.60 -10.67 -11.64
N LEU A 48 -9.98 -9.72 -12.35
CA LEU A 48 -9.56 -9.90 -13.74
C LEU A 48 -8.39 -10.88 -13.88
N ALA A 49 -7.68 -11.18 -12.78
CA ALA A 49 -6.64 -12.19 -12.73
C ALA A 49 -7.21 -13.63 -12.60
N ALA A 50 -8.51 -13.78 -12.34
CA ALA A 50 -9.17 -15.09 -12.21
C ALA A 50 -8.87 -16.08 -13.36
N PRO A 51 -8.98 -15.70 -14.65
CA PRO A 51 -8.69 -16.62 -15.75
C PRO A 51 -7.20 -17.00 -15.89
N PHE A 52 -6.30 -16.33 -15.19
CA PHE A 52 -4.85 -16.57 -15.26
C PHE A 52 -4.36 -17.60 -14.20
N GLY A 53 -5.25 -18.44 -13.68
CA GLY A 53 -4.92 -19.50 -12.74
C GLY A 53 -5.08 -19.11 -11.26
N ALA A 54 -5.90 -18.10 -10.95
CA ALA A 54 -6.21 -17.78 -9.56
C ALA A 54 -7.03 -18.92 -8.92
N SER A 55 -6.53 -19.50 -7.83
CA SER A 55 -7.25 -20.47 -7.01
C SER A 55 -7.94 -19.76 -5.83
N LEU A 56 -9.01 -20.37 -5.34
CA LEU A 56 -9.62 -19.94 -4.08
C LEU A 56 -8.73 -20.31 -2.90
N LEU A 57 -8.71 -19.44 -1.89
CA LEU A 57 -8.05 -19.69 -0.63
C LEU A 57 -8.77 -20.80 0.14
N HIS A 58 -8.03 -21.56 0.96
CA HIS A 58 -8.56 -22.68 1.72
C HIS A 58 -8.32 -22.51 3.23
N GLY A 59 -9.31 -22.87 4.05
CA GLY A 59 -9.16 -22.96 5.51
C GLY A 59 -8.64 -21.67 6.16
N LEU A 60 -7.47 -21.77 6.79
CA LEU A 60 -6.86 -20.69 7.57
C LEU A 60 -6.35 -19.53 6.70
N ASP A 61 -6.15 -19.75 5.40
CA ASP A 61 -5.65 -18.73 4.48
C ASP A 61 -6.63 -17.55 4.37
N TRP A 62 -7.92 -17.80 4.52
CA TRP A 62 -8.95 -16.76 4.58
C TRP A 62 -8.75 -15.83 5.78
N LEU A 63 -8.36 -16.37 6.94
CA LEU A 63 -8.10 -15.56 8.12
C LEU A 63 -6.95 -14.59 7.86
N TRP A 64 -5.84 -15.09 7.31
CA TRP A 64 -4.69 -14.25 6.96
C TRP A 64 -4.99 -13.24 5.86
N ALA A 65 -5.81 -13.60 4.86
CA ALA A 65 -6.25 -12.67 3.83
C ALA A 65 -7.11 -11.53 4.41
N VAL A 66 -8.02 -11.84 5.34
CA VAL A 66 -8.86 -10.83 6.01
C VAL A 66 -8.00 -9.92 6.90
N VAL A 67 -7.13 -10.50 7.72
CA VAL A 67 -6.25 -9.73 8.62
C VAL A 67 -5.31 -8.83 7.82
N SER A 68 -4.71 -9.32 6.74
CA SER A 68 -3.83 -8.52 5.88
C SER A 68 -4.60 -7.44 5.13
N GLY A 69 -5.80 -7.73 4.64
CA GLY A 69 -6.67 -6.75 3.98
C GLY A 69 -7.08 -5.60 4.90
N PHE A 70 -7.54 -5.91 6.12
CA PHE A 70 -7.84 -4.87 7.12
C PHE A 70 -6.58 -4.10 7.52
N GLY A 71 -5.46 -4.79 7.76
CA GLY A 71 -4.19 -4.16 8.09
C GLY A 71 -3.74 -3.16 7.02
N PHE A 72 -3.84 -3.54 5.74
CA PHE A 72 -3.55 -2.67 4.61
C PHE A 72 -4.50 -1.47 4.56
N GLY A 73 -5.82 -1.70 4.67
CA GLY A 73 -6.82 -0.64 4.63
C GLY A 73 -6.65 0.39 5.75
N PHE A 74 -6.42 -0.05 6.98
CA PHE A 74 -6.14 0.84 8.11
C PHE A 74 -4.80 1.55 7.94
N GLY A 75 -3.75 0.86 7.47
CA GLY A 75 -2.45 1.46 7.18
C GLY A 75 -2.54 2.59 6.17
N LEU A 76 -3.25 2.36 5.06
CA LEU A 76 -3.50 3.37 4.03
C LEU A 76 -4.29 4.57 4.57
N TRP A 77 -5.34 4.30 5.35
CA TRP A 77 -6.12 5.37 5.96
C TRP A 77 -5.28 6.24 6.91
N PHE A 78 -4.48 5.64 7.78
CA PHE A 78 -3.59 6.38 8.68
C PHE A 78 -2.49 7.14 7.92
N MET A 79 -1.94 6.56 6.86
CA MET A 79 -1.04 7.26 5.95
C MET A 79 -1.72 8.52 5.38
N PHE A 80 -2.94 8.42 4.86
CA PHE A 80 -3.65 9.59 4.34
C PHE A 80 -4.01 10.63 5.39
N ILE A 81 -4.31 10.22 6.64
CA ILE A 81 -4.44 11.15 7.76
C ILE A 81 -3.14 11.92 7.97
N ALA A 82 -2.00 11.22 8.00
CA ALA A 82 -0.71 11.83 8.17
C ALA A 82 -0.39 12.78 7.00
N VAL A 83 -0.46 12.30 5.75
CA VAL A 83 -0.15 13.08 4.53
C VAL A 83 -1.02 14.32 4.43
N LYS A 84 -2.29 14.25 4.85
CA LYS A 84 -3.14 15.43 4.90
C LYS A 84 -2.58 16.51 5.85
N LYS A 85 -2.11 16.12 7.04
CA LYS A 85 -1.63 17.02 8.10
C LYS A 85 -0.19 17.53 7.89
N GLY A 86 0.72 16.68 7.43
CA GLY A 86 2.13 17.03 7.23
C GLY A 86 2.55 17.08 5.76
N GLU A 87 3.85 17.15 5.50
CA GLU A 87 4.39 17.16 4.14
C GLU A 87 4.62 15.74 3.63
N ALA A 88 4.22 15.46 2.39
CA ALA A 88 4.40 14.13 1.79
C ALA A 88 5.88 13.72 1.69
N SER A 89 6.77 14.70 1.47
CA SER A 89 8.23 14.54 1.44
C SER A 89 8.83 14.09 2.77
N HIS A 90 8.15 14.32 3.90
CA HIS A 90 8.61 13.90 5.22
C HIS A 90 7.95 12.60 5.66
N ILE A 91 6.63 12.49 5.46
CA ILE A 91 5.83 11.37 5.96
C ILE A 91 6.15 10.08 5.21
N ASN A 92 6.30 10.16 3.89
CA ASN A 92 6.43 8.95 3.08
C ASN A 92 7.80 8.28 3.25
N PRO A 93 8.94 9.01 3.29
CA PRO A 93 10.21 8.42 3.67
C PRO A 93 10.22 7.84 5.08
N PHE A 94 9.58 8.51 6.04
CA PHE A 94 9.45 8.00 7.40
C PHE A 94 8.68 6.68 7.46
N LEU A 95 7.53 6.59 6.77
CA LEU A 95 6.77 5.36 6.65
C LEU A 95 7.59 4.26 5.96
N GLY A 96 8.30 4.57 4.87
CA GLY A 96 9.18 3.63 4.19
C GLY A 96 10.26 3.06 5.12
N GLY A 97 10.89 3.91 5.93
CA GLY A 97 11.88 3.49 6.93
C GLY A 97 11.28 2.58 8.02
N ILE A 98 10.16 2.98 8.62
CA ILE A 98 9.50 2.18 9.64
C ILE A 98 9.02 0.84 9.09
N ILE A 99 8.38 0.82 7.92
CA ILE A 99 7.91 -0.41 7.28
C ILE A 99 9.10 -1.34 7.04
N THR A 100 10.24 -0.82 6.56
CA THR A 100 11.44 -1.63 6.31
C THR A 100 11.95 -2.28 7.60
N ILE A 101 12.05 -1.53 8.69
CA ILE A 101 12.48 -2.06 10.00
C ILE A 101 11.49 -3.12 10.51
N LEU A 102 10.18 -2.83 10.45
CA LEU A 102 9.16 -3.76 10.92
C LEU A 102 9.12 -5.04 10.09
N VAL A 103 9.21 -4.93 8.76
CA VAL A 103 9.25 -6.10 7.87
C VAL A 103 10.48 -6.95 8.17
N PHE A 104 11.66 -6.35 8.33
CA PHE A 104 12.89 -7.08 8.69
C PHE A 104 12.76 -7.83 10.03
N LEU A 105 12.22 -7.17 11.06
CA LEU A 105 12.04 -7.80 12.37
C LEU A 105 11.00 -8.92 12.33
N LEU A 106 9.88 -8.70 11.63
CA LEU A 106 8.80 -9.67 11.51
C LEU A 106 9.19 -10.85 10.62
N SER A 107 9.92 -10.64 9.53
CA SER A 107 10.41 -11.73 8.68
C SER A 107 11.39 -12.62 9.44
N ASN A 108 12.34 -12.04 10.19
CA ASN A 108 13.25 -12.82 11.03
C ASN A 108 12.50 -13.60 12.12
N TYR A 109 11.50 -13.01 12.76
CA TYR A 109 10.75 -13.70 13.82
C TYR A 109 9.80 -14.79 13.30
N PHE A 110 8.96 -14.47 12.30
CA PHE A 110 7.91 -15.36 11.81
C PHE A 110 8.40 -16.35 10.75
N LEU A 111 9.27 -15.90 9.83
CA LEU A 111 9.76 -16.71 8.71
C LEU A 111 11.12 -17.35 9.00
N GLN A 112 11.79 -16.96 10.09
CA GLN A 112 13.14 -17.41 10.44
C GLN A 112 14.16 -17.12 9.33
N GLU A 113 13.90 -16.07 8.55
CA GLU A 113 14.81 -15.55 7.52
C GLU A 113 15.89 -14.72 8.23
N LYS A 114 17.15 -15.20 8.17
CA LYS A 114 18.31 -14.58 8.82
C LYS A 114 18.85 -13.37 8.07
#